data_AF-A0A449BBS2-F1
#
_entry.id   AF-A0A449BBS2-F1
#
_cell.length_a   1.000
_cell.length_b   1.000
_cell.length_c   1.000
_cell.angle_alpha   90.00
_cell.angle_beta   90.00
_cell.angle_gamma   90.00
#
_symmetry.space_group_name_H-M   'P 1'
#
loop_
_entity.id
_entity.type
_entity.pdbx_description
1 polymer ?
#
loop_
_entity_poly.entity_id
_entity_poly.type
_entity_poly.pdbx_seq_one_letter_code
_entity_poly.pdbx_strand_id
1 'polypeptide(L)'
;MELRNLKTMGIAWFISRKYGEAIDIKHQNWENASELDTRISAYNRSRKDHYMYLRKALEAKDSIGRNTIGLSVDEIKKMAAEICVLLLKESM
;
A
#
# COMPACT_ATOMS: atom_id res chain seq x y z
N MET A 1 -3.40 -17.17 -6.83
CA MET A 1 -2.85 -16.07 -7.67
C MET A 1 -2.83 -14.73 -6.93
N GLU A 2 -3.64 -14.54 -5.88
CA GLU A 2 -3.95 -13.26 -5.23
C GLU A 2 -2.78 -12.45 -4.65
N LEU A 3 -1.59 -13.04 -4.40
CA LEU A 3 -0.46 -12.30 -3.80
C LEU A 3 0.67 -11.97 -4.76
N ARG A 4 0.56 -12.40 -6.03
CA ARG A 4 1.65 -12.21 -7.01
C ARG A 4 1.91 -10.71 -7.25
N ASN A 5 0.85 -9.93 -7.47
CA ASN A 5 0.96 -8.50 -7.69
C ASN A 5 1.44 -7.76 -6.43
N LEU A 6 0.96 -8.14 -5.25
CA LEU A 6 1.43 -7.56 -3.98
C LEU A 6 2.91 -7.84 -3.73
N LYS A 7 3.41 -9.04 -4.08
CA LYS A 7 4.85 -9.35 -4.01
C LYS A 7 5.66 -8.54 -5.01
N THR A 8 5.14 -8.31 -6.22
CA THR A 8 5.79 -7.48 -7.24
C THR A 8 5.89 -6.02 -6.81
N MET A 9 4.81 -5.43 -6.30
CA MET A 9 4.81 -4.02 -5.90
C MET A 9 5.35 -3.77 -4.50
N GLY A 10 5.26 -4.73 -3.59
CA GLY A 10 5.63 -4.59 -2.18
C GLY A 10 4.55 -3.90 -1.33
N ILE A 11 4.38 -4.35 -0.09
CA ILE A 11 3.34 -3.83 0.82
C ILE A 11 3.59 -2.35 1.16
N ALA A 12 4.83 -1.96 1.48
CA ALA A 12 5.18 -0.57 1.79
C ALA A 12 4.80 0.38 0.64
N TRP A 13 5.16 0.00 -0.58
CA TRP A 13 4.84 0.76 -1.79
C TRP A 13 3.32 0.84 -2.02
N PHE A 14 2.61 -0.29 -1.87
CA PHE A 14 1.15 -0.34 -2.01
C PHE A 14 0.47 0.65 -1.06
N ILE A 15 0.82 0.62 0.22
CA ILE A 15 0.23 1.51 1.23
C ILE A 15 0.57 2.96 0.92
N SER A 16 1.83 3.26 0.60
CA SER A 16 2.26 4.61 0.24
C SER A 16 1.49 5.14 -0.99
N ARG A 17 1.33 4.33 -2.04
CA ARG A 17 0.60 4.75 -3.25
C ARG A 17 -0.89 4.96 -2.98
N LYS A 18 -1.50 4.10 -2.16
CA LYS A 18 -2.93 4.17 -1.80
C LYS A 18 -3.22 5.36 -0.89
N TYR A 19 -2.33 5.65 0.05
CA TYR A 19 -2.40 6.81 0.92
C TYR A 19 -2.34 8.12 0.11
N GLY A 20 -1.42 8.18 -0.85
CA GLY A 20 -1.34 9.30 -1.81
C GLY A 20 -2.56 9.45 -2.71
N GLU A 21 -3.27 8.35 -3.02
CA GLU A 21 -4.50 8.38 -3.82
C GLU A 21 -5.70 8.91 -3.04
N ALA A 22 -5.80 8.57 -1.75
CA ALA A 22 -7.06 8.65 -1.01
C ALA A 22 -7.05 9.63 0.18
N ILE A 23 -5.89 10.00 0.72
CA ILE A 23 -5.78 10.80 1.95
C ILE A 23 -4.93 12.05 1.73
N ASP A 24 -3.69 11.90 1.28
CA ASP A 24 -2.78 13.03 1.11
C ASP A 24 -2.13 13.00 -0.28
N ILE A 25 -2.66 13.81 -1.21
CA ILE A 25 -2.14 13.88 -2.58
C ILE A 25 -0.67 14.33 -2.68
N LYS A 26 -0.13 14.97 -1.63
CA LYS A 26 1.30 15.37 -1.57
C LYS A 26 2.20 14.23 -1.11
N HIS A 27 1.63 13.11 -0.64
CA HIS A 27 2.39 11.93 -0.23
C HIS A 27 2.92 11.18 -1.45
N GLN A 28 4.23 11.33 -1.69
CA GLN A 28 4.91 10.82 -2.89
C GLN A 28 6.05 9.84 -2.60
N ASN A 29 6.21 9.33 -1.37
CA ASN A 29 7.27 8.35 -1.05
C ASN A 29 7.27 7.11 -1.96
N TRP A 30 6.13 6.75 -2.55
CA TRP A 30 6.03 5.64 -3.49
C TRP A 30 6.83 5.88 -4.78
N GLU A 31 7.14 7.14 -5.13
CA GLU A 31 7.97 7.50 -6.29
C GLU A 31 9.46 7.19 -6.08
N ASN A 32 9.92 7.02 -4.83
CA ASN A 32 11.31 6.69 -4.52
C ASN A 32 11.70 5.24 -4.88
N ALA A 33 10.75 4.41 -5.30
CA ALA A 33 11.02 3.02 -5.66
C ALA A 33 11.58 2.89 -7.09
N SER A 34 12.44 1.90 -7.30
CA SER A 34 12.76 1.44 -8.65
C SER A 34 11.56 0.74 -9.31
N GLU A 35 11.58 0.69 -10.64
CA GLU A 35 10.59 -0.01 -11.47
C GLU A 35 9.14 0.49 -11.29
N LEU A 36 8.97 1.82 -11.18
CA LEU A 36 7.67 2.46 -10.94
C LEU A 36 6.57 1.98 -11.89
N ASP A 37 6.84 1.89 -13.20
CA ASP A 37 5.85 1.48 -14.20
C ASP A 37 5.33 0.06 -13.94
N THR A 38 6.21 -0.86 -13.54
CA THR A 38 5.87 -2.24 -13.19
C THR A 38 4.97 -2.28 -11.96
N ARG A 39 5.30 -1.48 -10.94
CA ARG A 39 4.51 -1.39 -9.69
C ARG A 39 3.14 -0.77 -9.93
N ILE A 40 3.08 0.32 -10.68
CA ILE A 40 1.82 0.99 -11.09
C ILE A 40 0.95 0.05 -11.92
N SER A 41 1.55 -0.68 -12.87
CA SER A 41 0.84 -1.67 -13.68
C SER A 41 0.30 -2.84 -12.84
N ALA A 42 1.06 -3.28 -11.83
CA ALA A 42 0.59 -4.29 -10.89
C ALA A 42 -0.57 -3.76 -10.03
N TYR A 43 -0.43 -2.55 -9.48
CA TYR A 43 -1.46 -1.85 -8.70
C TYR A 43 -2.78 -1.74 -9.46
N ASN A 44 -2.76 -1.20 -10.68
CA ASN A 44 -3.96 -1.01 -11.48
C ASN A 44 -4.65 -2.33 -11.84
N ARG A 45 -3.89 -3.38 -12.17
CA ARG A 45 -4.45 -4.69 -12.52
C ARG A 45 -5.01 -5.46 -11.33
N SER A 46 -4.60 -5.11 -10.11
CA SER A 46 -5.06 -5.77 -8.87
C SER A 46 -6.03 -4.94 -8.04
N ARG A 47 -6.72 -3.94 -8.61
CA ARG A 47 -7.66 -3.07 -7.86
C ARG A 47 -8.67 -3.85 -7.03
N LYS A 48 -9.21 -4.94 -7.56
CA LYS A 48 -10.17 -5.83 -6.87
C LYS A 48 -9.60 -6.49 -5.60
N ASP A 49 -8.27 -6.60 -5.51
CA ASP A 49 -7.57 -7.28 -4.41
C ASP A 49 -7.04 -6.27 -3.35
N HIS A 50 -7.16 -4.96 -3.58
CA HIS A 50 -6.58 -3.92 -2.72
C HIS A 50 -7.06 -3.99 -1.27
N TYR A 51 -8.33 -4.33 -1.04
CA TYR A 51 -8.86 -4.52 0.31
C TYR A 51 -8.12 -5.64 1.04
N MET A 52 -7.85 -6.75 0.36
CA MET A 52 -7.12 -7.87 0.95
C MET A 52 -5.66 -7.52 1.24
N TYR A 53 -5.05 -6.66 0.42
CA TYR A 53 -3.69 -6.16 0.65
C TYR A 53 -3.61 -5.24 1.86
N LEU A 54 -4.61 -4.38 2.04
CA LEU A 54 -4.72 -3.51 3.21
C LEU A 54 -4.86 -4.34 4.49
N ARG A 55 -5.73 -5.34 4.49
CA ARG A 55 -5.88 -6.27 5.61
C ARG A 55 -4.55 -6.96 5.97
N LYS A 56 -3.79 -7.42 4.96
CA LYS A 56 -2.47 -8.01 5.17
C LYS A 56 -1.45 -7.03 5.76
N ALA A 57 -1.49 -5.76 5.36
CA ALA A 57 -0.62 -4.74 5.93
C ALA A 57 -0.91 -4.51 7.42
N LEU A 58 -2.18 -4.55 7.82
CA LEU A 58 -2.61 -4.41 9.21
C LEU A 58 -2.28 -5.65 10.06
N GLU A 59 -2.39 -6.85 9.48
CA GLU A 59 -2.07 -8.12 10.15
C GLU A 59 -0.54 -8.39 10.26
N ALA A 60 0.29 -7.65 9.53
CA ALA A 60 1.74 -7.84 9.52
C ALA A 60 2.36 -7.47 10.89
N LYS A 61 2.78 -8.48 11.67
CA LYS A 61 3.37 -8.29 12.99
C LYS A 61 4.77 -7.67 12.94
N ASP A 62 5.68 -8.26 12.17
CA ASP A 62 7.13 -8.06 12.42
C ASP A 62 7.95 -7.49 11.25
N SER A 63 7.50 -7.62 10.00
CA SER A 63 8.16 -6.94 8.87
C SER A 63 7.23 -6.73 7.69
N ILE A 64 7.34 -5.57 7.05
CA ILE A 64 6.59 -5.23 5.83
C ILE A 64 7.40 -5.62 4.57
N GLY A 65 8.39 -6.52 4.74
CA GLY A 65 9.33 -6.91 3.70
C GLY A 65 10.37 -5.84 3.40
N ARG A 66 11.06 -5.98 2.26
CA ARG A 66 12.11 -5.06 1.81
C ARG A 66 11.50 -3.69 1.51
N ASN A 67 11.63 -2.76 2.44
CA ASN A 67 11.21 -1.38 2.26
C ASN A 67 12.32 -0.59 1.57
N THR A 68 12.05 -0.10 0.36
CA THR A 68 12.97 0.72 -0.42
C THR A 68 12.49 2.16 -0.58
N ILE A 69 11.38 2.54 0.07
CA ILE A 69 10.75 3.86 -0.09
C ILE A 69 10.96 4.78 1.12
N GLY A 70 11.76 4.35 2.09
CA GLY A 70 12.18 5.14 3.24
C GLY A 70 11.17 5.26 4.39
N LEU A 71 10.02 4.59 4.32
CA LEU A 71 9.00 4.62 5.39
C LEU A 71 9.22 3.54 6.46
N SER A 72 9.22 3.90 7.73
CA SER A 72 9.25 2.94 8.82
C SER A 72 8.01 2.03 8.84
N VAL A 73 8.12 0.88 9.53
CA VAL A 73 6.99 -0.05 9.71
C VAL A 73 5.81 0.64 10.40
N ASP A 74 6.08 1.52 11.37
CA ASP A 74 5.06 2.25 12.12
C ASP A 74 4.32 3.26 11.25
N GLU A 75 5.04 4.01 10.41
CA GLU A 75 4.44 4.93 9.44
C GLU A 75 3.51 4.18 8.47
N ILE A 76 3.96 3.03 7.96
CA ILE A 76 3.14 2.23 7.04
C ILE A 76 1.89 1.69 7.74
N LYS A 77 2.01 1.19 8.98
CA LYS A 77 0.85 0.71 9.76
C LYS A 77 -0.14 1.83 10.04
N LYS A 78 0.36 3.03 10.39
CA LYS A 78 -0.46 4.21 10.60
C LYS A 78 -1.23 4.59 9.33
N MET A 79 -0.55 4.71 8.20
CA MET A 79 -1.19 4.98 6.90
C MET A 79 -2.23 3.92 6.54
N ALA A 80 -1.93 2.64 6.75
CA ALA A 80 -2.88 1.55 6.50
C ALA A 80 -4.14 1.66 7.36
N ALA A 81 -4.00 2.03 8.64
CA ALA A 81 -5.13 2.24 9.53
C ALA A 81 -6.02 3.40 9.06
N GLU A 82 -5.42 4.52 8.65
CA GLU A 82 -6.15 5.69 8.16
C GLU A 82 -6.91 5.38 6.87
N ILE A 83 -6.29 4.66 5.92
CA ILE A 83 -6.97 4.18 4.71
C ILE A 83 -8.16 3.29 5.09
N CYS A 84 -8.00 2.40 6.07
CA CYS A 84 -9.08 1.51 6.51
C CYS A 84 -10.25 2.28 7.10
N VAL A 85 -9.99 3.29 7.94
CA VAL A 85 -11.02 4.19 8.48
C VAL A 85 -11.77 4.92 7.37
N LEU A 86 -11.06 5.42 6.35
CA LEU A 86 -11.69 6.09 5.20
C LEU A 86 -12.66 5.15 4.46
N LEU A 87 -12.21 3.93 4.13
CA LEU A 87 -13.03 2.94 3.41
C LEU A 87 -14.28 2.50 4.22
N LEU A 88 -14.16 2.42 5.54
CA LEU A 88 -15.31 2.12 6.41
C LEU A 88 -16.33 3.26 6.40
N LYS A 89 -15.90 4.52 6.38
CA LYS A 89 -16.79 5.69 6.29
C LYS A 89 -17.52 5.77 4.96
N GLU A 90 -16.87 5.41 3.86
CA GLU A 90 -17.48 5.40 2.52
C GLU A 90 -18.51 4.26 2.32
N SER A 91 -18.52 3.26 3.21
CA SER A 91 -19.44 2.13 3.17
C SER A 91 -20.69 2.30 4.05
N MET A 92 -20.79 3.44 4.75
CA MET A 92 -21.92 3.82 5.62
C MET A 92 -22.77 4.90 4.96
#